data_AF-A0A8X7V192-F1
#
_entry.id   AF-A0A8X7V192-F1
#
_cell.length_a   1.000
_cell.length_b   1.000
_cell.length_c   1.000
_cell.angle_alpha   90.00
_cell.angle_beta   90.00
_cell.angle_gamma   90.00
#
_symmetry.space_group_name_H-M   'P 1'
#
loop_
_entity.id
_entity.type
_entity.pdbx_description
1 polymer ?
#
loop_
_entity_poly.entity_id
_entity_poly.type
_entity_poly.pdbx_seq_one_letter_code
_entity_poly.pdbx_strand_id
1 'polypeptide(L)'
;MSWKRLFPEEFLANKRIQIQFKRGLDMAMEAVEERSHQGEREKISYHKAEEQRQAQRDDFEEMSFKEAVELFAQEKEMLLKPKPHRMHNGGLQVYNFGNVSVVIDSAKSTLLAHEAGDWFPVDFDCLLKMHHSAVAGK
;
A
#
# COMPACT_ATOMS: atom_id res chain seq x y z
N MET A 1 -9.19 -5.40 -4.00
CA MET A 1 -9.59 -5.26 -5.41
C MET A 1 -9.60 -6.63 -6.08
N SER A 2 -10.33 -6.78 -7.19
CA SER A 2 -10.48 -8.08 -7.87
C SER A 2 -9.37 -8.27 -8.92
N TRP A 3 -8.52 -9.28 -8.73
CA TRP A 3 -7.47 -9.71 -9.68
C TRP A 3 -8.01 -9.94 -11.11
N LYS A 4 -9.31 -10.17 -11.26
CA LYS A 4 -10.01 -10.28 -12.54
C LYS A 4 -9.89 -9.04 -13.42
N ARG A 5 -9.66 -7.85 -12.85
CA ARG A 5 -9.46 -6.59 -13.60
C ARG A 5 -8.07 -6.48 -14.25
N LEU A 6 -7.14 -7.37 -13.89
CA LEU A 6 -5.78 -7.40 -14.48
C LEU A 6 -5.72 -8.21 -15.77
N PHE A 7 -6.78 -8.97 -16.09
CA PHE A 7 -6.86 -9.72 -17.33
C PHE A 7 -7.44 -8.84 -18.43
N PRO A 8 -6.79 -8.74 -19.60
CA PRO A 8 -7.39 -8.12 -20.78
C PRO A 8 -8.73 -8.78 -21.09
N GLU A 9 -9.72 -7.98 -21.46
CA GLU A 9 -11.11 -8.41 -21.63
C GLU A 9 -11.26 -9.52 -22.69
N GLU A 10 -10.35 -9.56 -23.67
CA GLU A 10 -10.25 -10.60 -24.70
C GLU A 10 -9.95 -12.00 -24.11
N PHE A 11 -9.17 -12.07 -23.04
CA PHE A 11 -8.87 -13.32 -22.34
C PHE A 11 -10.01 -13.75 -21.43
N LEU A 12 -10.73 -12.79 -20.86
CA LEU A 12 -11.94 -13.03 -20.10
C LEU A 12 -13.07 -13.52 -21.02
N ALA A 13 -13.18 -13.03 -22.25
CA ALA A 13 -14.18 -13.53 -23.21
C ALA A 13 -13.88 -14.97 -23.70
N ASN A 14 -12.65 -15.44 -23.57
CA ASN A 14 -12.23 -16.76 -24.05
C ASN A 14 -12.48 -17.88 -23.03
N LYS A 15 -13.58 -18.62 -23.23
CA LYS A 15 -13.99 -19.74 -22.35
C LYS A 15 -12.92 -20.80 -22.15
N ARG A 16 -12.11 -21.12 -23.17
CA ARG A 16 -11.06 -22.14 -23.05
C ARG A 16 -9.98 -21.70 -22.06
N ILE A 17 -9.62 -20.43 -22.09
CA ILE A 17 -8.59 -19.86 -21.22
C ILE A 17 -9.09 -19.82 -19.77
N GLN A 18 -10.34 -19.43 -19.55
CA GLN A 18 -10.94 -19.49 -18.21
C GLN A 18 -10.95 -20.93 -17.64
N ILE A 19 -11.34 -21.92 -18.44
CA ILE A 19 -11.43 -23.32 -18.01
C ILE A 19 -10.04 -23.85 -17.63
N GLN A 20 -9.03 -23.59 -18.45
CA GLN A 20 -7.67 -24.05 -18.17
C GLN A 20 -7.05 -23.36 -16.96
N PHE A 21 -7.28 -22.05 -16.80
CA PHE A 21 -6.80 -21.31 -15.65
C PHE A 21 -7.44 -21.78 -14.35
N LYS A 22 -8.76 -21.96 -14.33
CA LYS A 22 -9.48 -22.49 -13.16
C LYS A 22 -8.98 -23.87 -12.79
N ARG A 23 -8.81 -24.76 -13.78
CA ARG A 23 -8.27 -26.10 -13.55
C ARG A 23 -6.85 -26.06 -12.98
N GLY A 24 -6.01 -25.12 -13.44
CA GLY A 24 -4.67 -24.91 -12.89
C GLY A 24 -4.68 -24.46 -11.43
N LEU A 25 -5.59 -23.56 -11.06
CA LEU A 25 -5.78 -23.13 -9.67
C LEU A 25 -6.27 -24.26 -8.78
N ASP A 26 -7.26 -25.03 -9.24
CA ASP A 26 -7.81 -26.16 -8.49
C ASP A 26 -6.71 -27.21 -8.23
N MET A 27 -5.87 -27.53 -9.24
CA MET A 27 -4.73 -28.44 -9.08
C MET A 27 -3.65 -27.89 -8.12
N ALA A 28 -3.38 -26.59 -8.14
CA ALA A 28 -2.38 -25.99 -7.23
C ALA A 28 -2.86 -25.98 -5.78
N MET A 29 -4.15 -25.75 -5.56
CA MET A 29 -4.79 -25.78 -4.25
C MET A 29 -4.87 -27.21 -3.71
N GLU A 30 -5.20 -28.17 -4.55
CA GLU A 30 -5.16 -29.61 -4.23
C GLU A 30 -3.73 -30.06 -3.85
N ALA A 31 -2.70 -29.63 -4.59
CA ALA A 31 -1.30 -29.94 -4.25
C ALA A 31 -0.79 -29.26 -2.97
N VAL A 32 -1.38 -28.14 -2.56
CA VAL A 32 -1.09 -27.47 -1.28
C VAL A 32 -1.72 -28.24 -0.13
N GLU A 33 -2.93 -28.75 -0.31
CA GLU A 33 -3.61 -29.58 0.69
C GLU A 33 -2.96 -30.97 0.82
N GLU A 34 -2.51 -31.57 -0.29
CA GLU A 34 -1.83 -32.87 -0.30
C GLU A 34 -0.47 -32.83 0.44
N ARG A 35 0.20 -31.68 0.49
CA ARG A 35 1.41 -31.46 1.32
C ARG A 35 1.15 -31.37 2.82
N SER A 36 -0.09 -31.27 3.27
CA SER A 36 -0.44 -31.26 4.70
C SER A 36 -0.63 -32.66 5.28
N HIS A 37 -0.83 -33.69 4.44
CA HIS A 37 -1.26 -35.01 4.91
C HIS A 37 -0.23 -36.14 4.82
N GLN A 38 0.91 -35.95 4.14
CA GLN A 38 1.87 -37.04 3.90
C GLN A 38 3.27 -36.76 4.48
N GLY A 39 3.47 -37.14 5.75
CA GLY A 39 4.79 -37.60 6.24
C GLY A 39 5.66 -36.60 7.00
N GLU A 40 5.62 -36.72 8.34
CA GLU A 40 6.79 -36.63 9.25
C GLU A 40 7.56 -35.29 9.30
N ARG A 41 7.34 -34.39 10.27
CA ARG A 41 7.40 -34.46 11.75
C ARG A 41 8.51 -33.54 12.28
N GLU A 42 8.05 -32.44 12.86
CA GLU A 42 8.50 -31.88 14.15
C GLU A 42 9.68 -30.90 14.24
N LYS A 43 10.53 -30.64 13.23
CA LYS A 43 11.67 -29.70 13.42
C LYS A 43 11.69 -28.41 12.61
N ILE A 44 10.77 -28.21 11.67
CA ILE A 44 10.70 -26.98 10.85
C ILE A 44 9.61 -26.01 11.37
N SER A 45 8.97 -26.39 12.49
CA SER A 45 7.84 -25.69 13.12
C SER A 45 8.14 -24.23 13.50
N TYR A 46 9.37 -23.89 13.89
CA TYR A 46 9.65 -22.52 14.38
C TYR A 46 9.97 -21.50 13.28
N HIS A 47 10.65 -21.88 12.20
CA HIS A 47 10.97 -20.92 11.13
C HIS A 47 9.82 -20.68 10.16
N LYS A 48 8.99 -21.72 9.92
CA LYS A 48 7.82 -21.57 9.05
C LYS A 48 6.70 -20.76 9.70
N ALA A 49 6.57 -20.75 11.03
CA ALA A 49 5.58 -19.91 11.72
C ALA A 49 5.92 -18.41 11.67
N GLU A 50 7.22 -18.07 11.60
CA GLU A 50 7.67 -16.68 11.49
C GLU A 50 7.63 -16.20 10.04
N GLU A 51 8.05 -17.03 9.08
CA GLU A 51 7.87 -16.75 7.64
C GLU A 51 6.41 -16.79 7.20
N GLN A 52 5.53 -17.61 7.81
CA GLN A 52 4.09 -17.62 7.54
C GLN A 52 3.35 -16.38 8.07
N ARG A 53 3.97 -15.54 8.92
CA ARG A 53 3.46 -14.18 9.16
C ARG A 53 3.93 -13.17 8.11
N GLN A 54 5.00 -13.44 7.38
CA GLN A 54 5.58 -12.48 6.43
C GLN A 54 5.27 -12.82 4.96
N ALA A 55 4.93 -14.07 4.63
CA ALA A 55 4.65 -14.52 3.26
C ALA A 55 3.14 -14.73 2.96
N GLN A 56 2.24 -14.32 3.87
CA GLN A 56 0.80 -14.22 3.63
C GLN A 56 0.32 -12.76 3.48
N ARG A 57 1.14 -11.86 2.94
CA ARG A 57 0.59 -10.63 2.35
C ARG A 57 0.15 -10.91 0.91
N ASP A 58 -0.82 -11.81 0.77
CA ASP A 58 -1.85 -11.60 -0.26
C ASP A 58 -2.93 -10.71 0.36
N ASP A 59 -2.45 -9.59 0.92
CA ASP A 59 -3.27 -8.53 1.44
C ASP A 59 -3.59 -7.65 0.25
N PHE A 60 -4.72 -7.96 -0.38
CA PHE A 60 -5.60 -6.88 -0.77
C PHE A 60 -6.15 -6.18 0.49
N GLU A 61 -5.27 -5.79 1.42
CA GLU A 61 -5.54 -4.74 2.38
C GLU A 61 -5.88 -3.53 1.52
N GLU A 62 -7.08 -3.02 1.73
CA GLU A 62 -7.49 -1.72 1.25
C GLU A 62 -6.40 -0.74 1.69
N MET A 63 -5.49 -0.37 0.77
CA MET A 63 -4.32 0.44 1.10
C MET A 63 -4.77 1.64 1.91
N SER A 64 -4.24 1.79 3.12
CA SER A 64 -4.66 2.90 3.96
C SER A 64 -4.29 4.21 3.27
N PHE A 65 -5.09 5.26 3.46
CA PHE A 65 -4.78 6.56 2.86
C PHE A 65 -3.36 7.05 3.22
N LYS A 66 -2.88 6.71 4.42
CA LYS A 66 -1.50 6.98 4.85
C LYS A 66 -0.47 6.22 4.01
N GLU A 67 -0.67 4.94 3.77
CA GLU A 67 0.22 4.14 2.92
C GLU A 67 0.22 4.63 1.48
N ALA A 68 -0.92 5.08 0.95
CA ALA A 68 -1.02 5.71 -0.36
C ALA A 68 -0.11 6.95 -0.47
N VAL A 69 -0.14 7.82 0.54
CA VAL A 69 0.69 9.03 0.62
C VAL A 69 2.18 8.65 0.75
N GLU A 70 2.51 7.63 1.54
CA GLU A 70 3.88 7.15 1.72
C GLU A 70 4.47 6.55 0.44
N LEU A 71 3.70 5.71 -0.27
CA LEU A 71 4.08 5.15 -1.56
C LEU A 71 4.26 6.25 -2.62
N PHE A 72 3.37 7.24 -2.67
CA PHE A 72 3.51 8.38 -3.56
C PHE A 72 4.79 9.18 -3.27
N ALA A 73 5.11 9.42 -1.99
CA ALA A 73 6.36 10.06 -1.62
C ALA A 73 7.56 9.26 -2.13
N GLN A 74 7.58 7.94 -1.90
CA GLN A 74 8.66 7.08 -2.32
C GLN A 74 8.83 7.04 -3.84
N GLU A 75 7.73 7.00 -4.60
CA GLU A 75 7.74 7.03 -6.07
C GLU A 75 8.38 8.32 -6.60
N LYS A 76 8.18 9.46 -5.92
CA LYS A 76 8.80 10.75 -6.25
C LYS A 76 10.18 10.94 -5.62
N GLU A 77 10.80 9.87 -5.12
CA GLU A 77 12.10 9.88 -4.43
C GLU A 77 12.12 10.77 -3.17
N MET A 78 10.97 10.89 -2.52
CA MET A 78 10.76 11.66 -1.31
C MET A 78 10.48 10.73 -0.12
N LEU A 79 10.74 11.23 1.09
CA LEU A 79 10.45 10.50 2.32
C LEU A 79 9.44 11.28 3.16
N LEU A 80 8.38 10.60 3.56
CA LEU A 80 7.43 11.12 4.54
C LEU A 80 8.02 10.97 5.95
N LYS A 81 8.48 12.07 6.55
CA LYS A 81 9.17 12.03 7.86
C LYS A 81 8.33 12.69 8.95
N PRO A 82 7.99 12.01 10.06
CA PRO A 82 7.26 12.65 11.15
C PRO A 82 8.08 13.80 11.76
N LYS A 83 7.41 14.90 12.13
CA LYS A 83 7.98 15.97 12.94
C LYS A 83 7.65 15.69 14.41
N PRO A 84 8.58 15.10 15.19
CA PRO A 84 8.32 14.81 16.58
C PRO A 84 7.97 16.11 17.33
N HIS A 85 7.01 16.02 18.26
CA HIS A 85 6.46 17.14 19.03
C HIS A 85 5.62 18.15 18.24
N ARG A 86 5.30 17.87 16.97
CA ARG A 86 4.41 18.70 16.16
C ARG A 86 3.13 17.95 15.82
N MET A 87 2.05 18.37 16.45
CA MET A 87 0.70 17.82 16.24
C MET A 87 -0.23 18.90 15.70
N HIS A 88 -1.09 18.55 14.77
CA HIS A 88 -2.18 19.37 14.27
C HIS A 88 -3.48 19.02 15.03
N ASN A 89 -4.22 20.05 15.45
CA ASN A 89 -5.49 19.94 16.19
C ASN A 89 -5.45 18.97 17.40
N GLY A 90 -4.30 18.89 18.10
CA GLY A 90 -4.16 18.11 19.33
C GLY A 90 -4.11 16.59 19.16
N GLY A 91 -4.06 16.05 17.93
CA GLY A 91 -4.08 14.60 17.73
C GLY A 91 -3.52 14.07 16.40
N LEU A 92 -3.38 14.90 15.37
CA LEU A 92 -2.84 14.45 14.07
C LEU A 92 -1.35 14.73 13.96
N GLN A 93 -0.55 13.71 13.62
CA GLN A 93 0.89 13.85 13.42
C GLN A 93 1.19 14.74 12.20
N VAL A 94 2.08 15.73 12.37
CA VAL A 94 2.62 16.49 11.24
C VAL A 94 3.82 15.76 10.64
N TYR A 95 3.85 15.61 9.32
CA TYR A 95 4.96 15.03 8.57
C TYR A 95 5.64 16.08 7.68
N ASN A 96 6.85 15.78 7.24
CA ASN A 96 7.54 16.43 6.14
C ASN A 96 7.35 15.60 4.88
N PHE A 97 6.85 16.23 3.83
CA PHE A 97 6.92 15.76 2.45
C PHE A 97 7.93 16.66 1.71
N GLY A 98 9.20 16.22 1.67
CA GLY A 98 10.30 17.07 1.23
C GLY A 98 10.43 18.34 2.06
N ASN A 99 10.13 19.49 1.45
CA ASN A 99 10.14 20.81 2.09
C ASN A 99 8.75 21.27 2.60
N VAL A 100 7.69 20.52 2.32
CA VAL A 100 6.31 20.86 2.67
C VAL A 100 5.93 20.15 3.96
N SER A 101 5.29 20.86 4.90
CA SER A 101 4.72 20.19 6.08
C SER A 101 3.32 19.71 5.75
N VAL A 102 3.01 18.46 6.04
CA VAL A 102 1.73 17.84 5.72
C VAL A 102 1.11 17.14 6.93
N VAL A 103 -0.21 16.98 6.91
CA VAL A 103 -0.98 16.21 7.89
C VAL A 103 -1.88 15.27 7.13
N ILE A 104 -1.92 14.01 7.58
CA ILE A 104 -2.77 12.97 6.99
C ILE A 104 -3.94 12.73 7.94
N ASP A 105 -5.15 13.00 7.50
CA ASP A 105 -6.38 12.64 8.21
C ASP A 105 -6.94 11.35 7.58
N SER A 106 -6.59 10.20 8.17
CA SER A 106 -7.05 8.89 7.69
C SER A 106 -8.56 8.70 7.85
N ALA A 107 -9.20 9.36 8.82
CA ALA A 107 -10.65 9.25 9.04
C ALA A 107 -11.44 9.94 7.92
N LYS A 108 -10.91 11.05 7.40
CA LYS A 108 -11.50 11.78 6.27
C LYS A 108 -10.85 11.48 4.92
N SER A 109 -9.83 10.62 4.90
CA SER A 109 -8.96 10.38 3.74
C SER A 109 -8.51 11.69 3.06
N THR A 110 -8.09 12.66 3.88
CA THR A 110 -7.72 14.01 3.44
C THR A 110 -6.26 14.30 3.77
N LEU A 111 -5.54 14.89 2.81
CA LEU A 111 -4.17 15.36 2.98
C LEU A 111 -4.20 16.87 3.10
N LEU A 112 -3.65 17.40 4.20
CA LEU A 112 -3.51 18.84 4.41
C LEU A 112 -2.05 19.24 4.23
N ALA A 113 -1.79 20.32 3.53
CA ALA A 113 -0.47 20.94 3.44
C ALA A 113 -0.47 22.30 4.12
N HIS A 114 0.66 22.64 4.74
CA HIS A 114 0.87 23.92 5.40
C HIS A 114 1.53 24.91 4.44
N GLU A 115 0.87 26.04 4.21
CA GLU A 115 1.36 27.15 3.39
C GLU A 115 0.95 28.47 4.01
N ALA A 116 1.85 29.46 4.00
CA ALA A 116 1.59 30.82 4.50
C ALA A 116 1.01 30.95 5.93
N GLY A 117 1.14 29.91 6.77
CA GLY A 117 0.64 29.89 8.15
C GLY A 117 -0.68 29.15 8.35
N ASP A 118 -1.32 28.72 7.26
CA ASP A 118 -2.59 28.00 7.27
C ASP A 118 -2.46 26.58 6.70
N TRP A 119 -3.48 25.76 6.93
CA TRP A 119 -3.56 24.37 6.47
C TRP A 119 -4.66 24.21 5.43
N PHE A 120 -4.31 23.70 4.26
CA PHE A 120 -5.24 23.55 3.14
C PHE A 120 -5.31 22.10 2.66
N PRO A 121 -6.51 21.59 2.31
CA PRO A 121 -6.62 20.28 1.67
C PRO A 121 -5.99 20.31 0.28
N VAL A 122 -5.17 19.31 0.00
CA VAL A 122 -4.42 19.16 -1.26
C VAL A 122 -4.51 17.75 -1.78
N ASP A 123 -4.45 17.61 -3.11
CA ASP A 123 -4.18 16.33 -3.78
C ASP A 123 -2.67 16.12 -3.98
N PHE A 124 -2.31 14.98 -4.55
CA PHE A 124 -0.91 14.61 -4.79
C PHE A 124 -0.20 15.56 -5.78
N ASP A 125 -0.90 16.01 -6.82
CA ASP A 125 -0.32 16.90 -7.82
C ASP A 125 -0.05 18.30 -7.25
N CYS A 126 -0.99 18.83 -6.46
CA CYS A 126 -0.84 20.09 -5.76
C CYS A 126 0.31 20.02 -4.75
N LEU A 127 0.38 18.95 -3.97
CA LEU A 127 1.48 18.74 -3.03
C LEU A 127 2.85 18.71 -3.72
N LEU A 128 2.94 18.08 -4.90
CA LEU A 128 4.18 18.06 -5.69
C LEU A 128 4.54 19.45 -6.23
N LYS A 129 3.56 20.22 -6.71
CA LYS A 129 3.77 21.62 -7.12
C LYS A 129 4.28 22.48 -5.97
N MET A 130 3.70 22.34 -4.77
CA MET A 130 4.15 23.03 -3.57
C MET A 130 5.58 22.64 -3.18
N HIS A 131 5.96 21.37 -3.37
CA HIS A 131 7.33 20.95 -3.16
C HIS A 131 8.29 21.65 -4.13
N HIS A 132 7.98 21.65 -5.43
CA HIS A 132 8.82 22.29 -6.44
C HIS A 132 8.95 23.81 -6.23
N SER A 133 7.87 24.50 -5.85
CA SER A 133 7.93 25.94 -5.53
C SER A 133 8.79 26.23 -4.30
N ALA A 134 8.67 25.39 -3.26
CA ALA A 134 9.48 25.51 -2.04
C ALA A 134 10.98 25.20 -2.27
N VAL A 135 11.30 24.40 -3.30
CA VAL A 135 12.69 24.16 -3.72
C VAL A 135 13.21 25.31 -4.58
N ALA A 136 12.41 25.83 -5.51
CA ALA A 136 12.82 26.91 -6.42
C ALA A 136 13.02 28.26 -5.72
N GLY A 137 12.39 28.47 -4.57
CA GLY A 137 12.54 29.69 -3.76
C GLY A 137 13.76 29.71 -2.82
N LYS A 138 14.67 28.73 -2.90
CA LYS A 138 15.90 28.65 -2.08
C LYS A 138 17.16 28.99 -2.86
#